data_AF-X1AL88-F1
#
_entry.id   AF-X1AL88-F1
#
_cell.length_a   1.000
_cell.length_b   1.000
_cell.length_c   1.000
_cell.angle_alpha   90.00
_cell.angle_beta   90.00
_cell.angle_gamma   90.00
#
_symmetry.space_group_name_H-M   'P 1'
#
loop_
_entity.id
_entity.type
_entity.pdbx_description
1 polymer ?
#
loop_
_entity_poly.entity_id
_entity_poly.type
_entity_poly.pdbx_seq_one_letter_code
_entity_poly.pdbx_strand_id
1 'polypeptide(L)'
;MGDIMRPVPFKQLLRWITEEYRSQWTIFGIPESQFFIKENGKGIQIFDESCATPVGPAAGPHTQLTQNIVAAYLVGGRFFELKTVQKLDSLQFEKPCIDARDEGYNTEWSTELSLEQAYSEYAKAWILLHFIEAVFGMHVTAKQSFIFNMSVGYDLEGIKTPGMDSFINNLTDASGHLLFKRYLEELSSFIRDTNFSEVLHIKGKVKNLENISSVISSHIVRSVTLSTTHGCPPKEIESICKYLMEEKRLHTFVKLNPTLLGYKLVRKILDELGFNYINIKESTFTNDLQWDDAIGMLRRLSKLSVDCGGNFGVKLSNTLGTVNPGGILPGEEMYLSGRILFPITITLASRLSREFEGTLPISYSGGASQLNILQIFETGIKPITMATELLKPGGYLRMAEMARKLEPMVEK
;
A
#
# COMPACT_ATOMS: atom_id res chain seq x y z
N MET A 1 18.30 14.88 8.38
CA MET A 1 17.93 13.45 8.32
C MET A 1 19.10 12.71 7.70
N GLY A 2 19.40 11.50 8.19
CA GLY A 2 20.44 10.65 7.60
C GLY A 2 19.97 10.02 6.30
N ASP A 3 20.92 9.61 5.46
CA ASP A 3 20.64 9.10 4.12
C ASP A 3 20.23 7.62 4.07
N ILE A 4 20.00 6.99 5.23
CA ILE A 4 19.77 5.56 5.35
C ILE A 4 18.57 5.34 6.26
N MET A 5 17.61 4.54 5.78
CA MET A 5 16.52 4.07 6.62
C MET A 5 17.03 3.14 7.71
N ARG A 6 16.73 3.45 8.97
CA ARG A 6 17.17 2.66 10.12
C ARG A 6 15.97 2.02 10.81
N PRO A 7 15.79 0.69 10.69
CA PRO A 7 14.80 -0.06 11.44
C PRO A 7 14.93 0.17 12.94
N VAL A 8 13.80 0.36 13.63
CA VAL A 8 13.76 0.53 15.09
C VAL A 8 13.47 -0.82 15.75
N PRO A 9 14.16 -1.20 16.85
CA PRO A 9 13.83 -2.39 17.62
C PRO A 9 12.38 -2.39 18.14
N PHE A 10 11.73 -3.56 18.15
CA PHE A 10 10.31 -3.67 18.50
C PHE A 10 9.99 -3.17 19.92
N LYS A 11 10.76 -3.56 20.95
CA LYS A 11 10.62 -2.98 22.31
C LYS A 11 10.72 -1.46 22.36
N GLN A 12 11.55 -0.86 21.50
CA GLN A 12 11.69 0.59 21.46
C GLN A 12 10.48 1.26 20.81
N LEU A 13 9.89 0.65 19.77
CA LEU A 13 8.63 1.11 19.20
C LEU A 13 7.49 1.07 20.21
N LEU A 14 7.35 -0.03 20.97
CA LEU A 14 6.35 -0.15 22.04
C LEU A 14 6.48 0.96 23.08
N ARG A 15 7.70 1.16 23.60
CA ARG A 15 7.99 2.22 24.57
C ARG A 15 7.73 3.61 23.99
N TRP A 16 8.12 3.85 22.74
CA TRP A 16 7.90 5.15 22.10
C TRP A 16 6.40 5.43 22.00
N ILE A 17 5.62 4.50 21.47
CA ILE A 17 4.15 4.63 21.35
C ILE A 17 3.53 4.98 22.72
N THR A 18 3.85 4.25 23.78
CA THR A 18 3.22 4.46 25.09
C THR A 18 3.71 5.72 25.80
N GLU A 19 5.01 6.00 25.78
CA GLU A 19 5.57 7.16 26.50
C GLU A 19 5.26 8.48 25.81
N GLU A 20 5.27 8.52 24.48
CA GLU A 20 4.85 9.70 23.72
C GLU A 20 3.37 9.98 23.97
N TYR A 21 2.52 8.94 23.92
CA TYR A 21 1.10 9.13 24.20
C TYR A 21 0.86 9.60 25.64
N ARG A 22 1.49 8.96 26.63
CA ARG A 22 1.36 9.32 28.05
C ARG A 22 1.73 10.77 28.32
N SER A 23 2.79 11.27 27.69
CA SER A 23 3.34 12.60 27.96
C SER A 23 2.81 13.72 27.06
N GLN A 24 2.44 13.41 25.82
CA GLN A 24 2.16 14.40 24.78
C GLN A 24 0.83 14.18 24.06
N TRP A 25 0.10 13.09 24.34
CA TRP A 25 -1.12 12.73 23.62
C TRP A 25 -0.89 12.58 22.11
N THR A 26 0.31 12.13 21.73
CA THR A 26 0.71 11.90 20.35
C THR A 26 1.36 10.53 20.19
N ILE A 27 1.30 9.97 18.98
CA ILE A 27 2.07 8.77 18.60
C ILE A 27 2.75 9.07 17.27
N PHE A 28 4.09 9.04 17.24
CA PHE A 28 4.91 9.43 16.10
C PHE A 28 4.53 10.80 15.52
N GLY A 29 4.21 11.75 16.40
CA GLY A 29 3.79 13.10 16.07
C GLY A 29 2.35 13.24 15.56
N ILE A 30 1.57 12.15 15.46
CA ILE A 30 0.13 12.23 15.18
C ILE A 30 -0.59 12.50 16.50
N PRO A 31 -1.28 13.65 16.66
CA PRO A 31 -2.03 13.94 17.89
C PRO A 31 -3.30 13.09 17.99
N GLU A 32 -3.69 12.74 19.21
CA GLU A 32 -4.90 11.95 19.52
C GLU A 32 -6.15 12.54 18.87
N SER A 33 -6.28 13.87 18.85
CA SER A 33 -7.39 14.59 18.18
C SER A 33 -7.52 14.29 16.68
N GLN A 34 -6.47 13.75 16.05
CA GLN A 34 -6.47 13.34 14.66
C GLN A 34 -6.58 11.82 14.46
N PHE A 35 -6.65 11.05 15.55
CA PHE A 35 -6.90 9.63 15.44
C PHE A 35 -8.26 9.38 14.79
N PHE A 36 -8.26 8.49 13.81
CA PHE A 36 -9.47 8.01 13.16
C PHE A 36 -10.02 6.85 14.00
N ILE A 37 -11.03 7.18 14.80
CA ILE A 37 -11.83 6.21 15.53
C ILE A 37 -13.12 6.03 14.75
N LYS A 38 -13.35 4.79 14.29
CA LYS A 38 -14.54 4.47 13.51
C LYS A 38 -15.78 4.50 14.41
N GLU A 39 -16.87 5.08 13.93
CA GLU A 39 -18.12 5.30 14.68
C GLU A 39 -19.16 4.20 14.46
N ASN A 40 -19.00 3.39 13.40
CA ASN A 40 -19.94 2.33 13.03
C ASN A 40 -19.26 0.99 12.71
N GLY A 41 -20.04 -0.09 12.67
CA GLY A 41 -19.53 -1.45 12.40
C GLY A 41 -19.37 -1.80 10.92
N LYS A 42 -19.66 -0.89 9.99
CA LYS A 42 -19.68 -1.18 8.55
C LYS A 42 -18.27 -1.30 7.99
N GLY A 43 -18.03 -2.24 7.08
CA GLY A 43 -16.73 -2.44 6.46
C GLY A 43 -16.83 -2.43 4.94
N ILE A 44 -15.68 -2.56 4.30
CA ILE A 44 -15.65 -2.95 2.90
C ILE A 44 -15.05 -4.34 2.79
N GLN A 45 -15.49 -5.05 1.76
CA GLN A 45 -14.90 -6.28 1.31
C GLN A 45 -13.89 -5.98 0.20
N ILE A 46 -12.64 -6.41 0.36
CA ILE A 46 -11.63 -6.47 -0.71
C ILE A 46 -11.29 -7.95 -0.89
N PHE A 47 -11.69 -8.53 -2.02
CA PHE A 47 -11.61 -9.98 -2.24
C PHE A 47 -12.32 -10.77 -1.11
N ASP A 48 -11.65 -11.69 -0.42
CA ASP A 48 -12.21 -12.43 0.72
C ASP A 48 -11.90 -11.77 2.08
N GLU A 49 -11.16 -10.68 2.09
CA GLU A 49 -10.79 -9.92 3.29
C GLU A 49 -11.71 -8.70 3.50
N SER A 50 -11.78 -8.21 4.75
CA SER A 50 -12.55 -7.03 5.11
C SER A 50 -11.69 -5.98 5.81
N CYS A 51 -11.90 -4.70 5.50
CA CYS A 51 -11.29 -3.60 6.24
C CYS A 51 -12.29 -2.47 6.53
N ALA A 52 -11.97 -1.64 7.52
CA ALA A 52 -12.86 -0.62 8.08
C ALA A 52 -13.08 0.59 7.15
N THR A 53 -12.12 0.88 6.28
CA THR A 53 -12.16 2.01 5.33
C THR A 53 -11.46 1.63 4.03
N PRO A 54 -11.86 2.18 2.86
CA PRO A 54 -11.25 1.86 1.56
C PRO A 54 -9.89 2.50 1.29
N VAL A 55 -9.36 3.28 2.23
CA VAL A 55 -8.15 4.07 2.01
C VAL A 55 -6.93 3.53 2.72
N GLY A 56 -5.77 3.86 2.18
CA GLY A 56 -4.50 3.68 2.86
C GLY A 56 -3.31 4.07 1.99
N PRO A 57 -2.09 3.82 2.48
CA PRO A 57 -0.88 4.15 1.73
C PRO A 57 -0.63 3.14 0.59
N ALA A 58 -0.18 3.64 -0.55
CA ALA A 58 0.27 2.83 -1.68
C ALA A 58 1.70 2.29 -1.44
N ALA A 59 2.12 1.31 -2.24
CA ALA A 59 3.50 0.83 -2.24
C ALA A 59 4.47 2.00 -2.51
N GLY A 60 5.19 2.44 -1.49
CA GLY A 60 5.98 3.67 -1.55
C GLY A 60 6.62 4.01 -0.20
N PRO A 61 7.07 5.28 -0.01
CA PRO A 61 7.80 5.68 1.18
C PRO A 61 7.06 5.44 2.51
N HIS A 62 5.71 5.52 2.50
CA HIS A 62 4.88 5.37 3.70
C HIS A 62 4.71 3.92 4.17
N THR A 63 5.11 2.94 3.37
CA THR A 63 4.96 1.51 3.68
C THR A 63 6.29 0.77 3.73
N GLN A 64 7.37 1.47 4.10
CA GLN A 64 8.70 0.86 4.31
C GLN A 64 9.03 0.61 5.78
N LEU A 65 8.71 1.57 6.66
CA LEU A 65 9.05 1.49 8.09
C LEU A 65 7.80 1.33 8.94
N THR A 66 7.97 0.62 10.05
CA THR A 66 6.89 0.28 10.99
C THR A 66 6.15 1.52 11.48
N GLN A 67 6.89 2.56 11.90
CA GLN A 67 6.30 3.81 12.40
C GLN A 67 5.50 4.55 11.32
N ASN A 68 5.85 4.43 10.04
CA ASN A 68 5.12 5.03 8.94
C ASN A 68 3.76 4.33 8.72
N ILE A 69 3.76 3.00 8.80
CA ILE A 69 2.53 2.18 8.73
C ILE A 69 1.62 2.49 9.94
N VAL A 70 2.18 2.57 11.14
CA VAL A 70 1.44 2.95 12.36
C VAL A 70 0.85 4.36 12.23
N ALA A 71 1.63 5.35 11.78
CA ALA A 71 1.14 6.71 11.59
C ALA A 71 -0.02 6.76 10.59
N ALA A 72 0.08 6.04 9.46
CA ALA A 72 -1.01 5.92 8.49
C ALA A 72 -2.24 5.22 9.08
N TYR A 73 -2.07 4.19 9.91
CA TYR A 73 -3.19 3.54 10.59
C TYR A 73 -3.94 4.49 11.52
N LEU A 74 -3.21 5.26 12.34
CA LEU A 74 -3.80 6.19 13.30
C LEU A 74 -4.72 7.21 12.62
N VAL A 75 -4.42 7.61 11.39
CA VAL A 75 -5.22 8.58 10.61
C VAL A 75 -6.22 7.93 9.65
N GLY A 76 -6.55 6.65 9.84
CA GLY A 76 -7.64 5.99 9.09
C GLY A 76 -7.20 5.17 7.88
N GLY A 77 -5.91 4.93 7.69
CA GLY A 77 -5.44 3.94 6.72
C GLY A 77 -5.82 2.53 7.16
N ARG A 78 -6.47 1.76 6.28
CA ARG A 78 -6.89 0.37 6.53
C ARG A 78 -6.56 -0.59 5.40
N PHE A 79 -6.17 -0.11 4.22
CA PHE A 79 -5.57 -0.95 3.19
C PHE A 79 -4.13 -0.53 2.96
N PHE A 80 -3.19 -1.36 3.40
CA PHE A 80 -1.76 -1.08 3.30
C PHE A 80 -1.16 -1.86 2.15
N GLU A 81 -0.78 -1.16 1.09
CA GLU A 81 0.05 -1.78 0.05
C GLU A 81 1.52 -1.64 0.45
N LEU A 82 2.12 -2.77 0.86
CA LEU A 82 3.50 -2.80 1.34
C LEU A 82 4.47 -2.40 0.23
N LYS A 83 5.61 -1.78 0.56
CA LYS A 83 6.58 -1.36 -0.46
C LYS A 83 7.05 -2.58 -1.25
N THR A 84 7.11 -2.41 -2.57
CA THR A 84 7.57 -3.44 -3.49
C THR A 84 8.96 -3.93 -3.12
N VAL A 85 9.08 -5.24 -2.94
CA VAL A 85 10.36 -5.93 -2.79
C VAL A 85 10.74 -6.67 -4.08
N GLN A 86 12.03 -6.91 -4.25
CA GLN A 86 12.60 -7.62 -5.40
C GLN A 86 13.85 -8.39 -4.98
N LYS A 87 14.39 -9.22 -5.89
CA LYS A 87 15.59 -10.03 -5.60
C LYS A 87 16.85 -9.21 -5.28
N LEU A 88 16.90 -7.96 -5.75
CA LEU A 88 17.98 -7.01 -5.46
C LEU A 88 17.62 -6.21 -4.22
N ASP A 89 18.21 -6.57 -3.08
CA ASP A 89 17.81 -6.10 -1.76
C ASP A 89 18.85 -5.15 -1.12
N SER A 90 19.78 -4.63 -1.94
CA SER A 90 20.84 -3.69 -1.57
C SER A 90 21.07 -2.62 -2.64
N LEU A 91 19.99 -1.99 -3.13
CA LEU A 91 20.10 -0.96 -4.15
C LEU A 91 20.60 0.37 -3.57
N GLN A 92 21.51 1.01 -4.30
CA GLN A 92 21.92 2.38 -4.05
C GLN A 92 21.33 3.27 -5.15
N PHE A 93 20.76 4.40 -4.73
CA PHE A 93 20.15 5.37 -5.63
C PHE A 93 20.81 6.72 -5.42
N GLU A 94 20.98 7.47 -6.52
CA GLU A 94 21.39 8.88 -6.43
C GLU A 94 20.27 9.70 -5.79
N LYS A 95 20.66 10.66 -4.93
CA LYS A 95 19.73 11.45 -4.13
C LYS A 95 19.92 12.94 -4.36
N PRO A 96 18.84 13.76 -4.28
CA PRO A 96 17.47 13.37 -3.94
C PRO A 96 16.81 12.52 -5.04
N CYS A 97 16.03 11.52 -4.64
CA CYS A 97 15.36 10.59 -5.58
C CYS A 97 13.85 10.77 -5.68
N ILE A 98 13.28 11.71 -4.90
CA ILE A 98 11.86 12.05 -4.88
C ILE A 98 11.71 13.58 -4.76
N ASP A 99 10.85 14.17 -5.59
CA ASP A 99 10.38 15.55 -5.49
C ASP A 99 8.85 15.55 -5.53
N ALA A 100 8.19 16.10 -4.52
CA ALA A 100 6.72 16.08 -4.39
C ALA A 100 6.12 17.46 -4.08
N ARG A 101 6.73 18.54 -4.60
CA ARG A 101 6.30 19.93 -4.33
C ARG A 101 4.90 20.25 -4.87
N ASP A 102 4.60 19.86 -6.11
CA ASP A 102 3.24 19.93 -6.68
C ASP A 102 2.85 18.60 -7.34
N GLU A 103 3.38 18.29 -8.52
CA GLU A 103 3.42 16.91 -8.98
C GLU A 103 4.45 16.12 -8.18
N GLY A 104 4.30 14.80 -8.18
CA GLY A 104 5.32 13.92 -7.64
C GLY A 104 6.21 13.41 -8.76
N TYR A 105 7.51 13.37 -8.51
CA TYR A 105 8.51 12.81 -9.39
C TYR A 105 9.41 11.91 -8.57
N ASN A 106 9.77 10.74 -9.09
CA ASN A 106 10.77 9.88 -8.50
C ASN A 106 11.71 9.31 -9.56
N THR A 107 12.92 8.93 -9.13
CA THR A 107 13.92 8.23 -9.94
C THR A 107 14.29 6.86 -9.37
N GLU A 108 13.80 6.52 -8.16
CA GLU A 108 13.94 5.21 -7.50
C GLU A 108 12.72 4.30 -7.71
N TRP A 109 12.91 2.98 -7.82
CA TRP A 109 11.84 2.04 -8.18
C TRP A 109 11.60 0.93 -7.14
N SER A 110 12.31 0.91 -6.00
CA SER A 110 12.29 -0.23 -5.05
C SER A 110 12.62 0.16 -3.61
N THR A 111 12.43 -0.78 -2.69
CA THR A 111 12.80 -0.67 -1.28
C THR A 111 14.30 -0.39 -1.05
N GLU A 112 14.63 0.40 -0.03
CA GLU A 112 15.98 0.57 0.52
C GLU A 112 16.35 -0.54 1.53
N LEU A 113 15.35 -1.27 2.02
CA LEU A 113 15.52 -2.33 3.01
C LEU A 113 15.80 -3.67 2.33
N SER A 114 16.64 -4.49 2.97
CA SER A 114 16.80 -5.89 2.59
C SER A 114 15.49 -6.67 2.77
N LEU A 115 15.36 -7.86 2.17
CA LEU A 115 14.16 -8.69 2.32
C LEU A 115 13.89 -9.04 3.79
N GLU A 116 14.93 -9.34 4.57
CA GLU A 116 14.82 -9.64 6.01
C GLU A 116 14.37 -8.40 6.80
N GLN A 117 14.92 -7.22 6.48
CA GLN A 117 14.54 -5.97 7.13
C GLN A 117 13.09 -5.60 6.79
N ALA A 118 12.68 -5.71 5.52
CA ALA A 118 11.31 -5.46 5.10
C ALA A 118 10.33 -6.39 5.82
N TYR A 119 10.62 -7.71 5.85
CA TYR A 119 9.83 -8.68 6.61
C TYR A 119 9.71 -8.27 8.08
N SER A 120 10.83 -7.92 8.70
CA SER A 120 10.89 -7.50 10.10
C SER A 120 9.99 -6.28 10.36
N GLU A 121 10.04 -5.26 9.52
CA GLU A 121 9.18 -4.07 9.66
C GLU A 121 7.69 -4.40 9.48
N TYR A 122 7.33 -5.27 8.54
CA TYR A 122 5.94 -5.66 8.32
C TYR A 122 5.38 -6.52 9.45
N ALA A 123 6.18 -7.47 9.98
CA ALA A 123 5.81 -8.26 11.15
C ALA A 123 5.61 -7.40 12.39
N LYS A 124 6.50 -6.43 12.64
CA LYS A 124 6.33 -5.47 13.75
C LYS A 124 5.08 -4.62 13.57
N ALA A 125 4.87 -4.07 12.37
CA ALA A 125 3.70 -3.23 12.08
C ALA A 125 2.41 -4.00 12.31
N TRP A 126 2.28 -5.21 11.76
CA TRP A 126 1.14 -6.09 11.98
C TRP A 126 0.78 -6.25 13.45
N ILE A 127 1.77 -6.62 14.26
CA ILE A 127 1.60 -6.82 15.71
C ILE A 127 1.24 -5.50 16.42
N LEU A 128 1.89 -4.38 16.05
CA LEU A 128 1.63 -3.07 16.66
C LEU A 128 0.25 -2.52 16.31
N LEU A 129 -0.26 -2.75 15.10
CA LEU A 129 -1.59 -2.29 14.72
C LEU A 129 -2.67 -2.99 15.56
N HIS A 130 -2.55 -4.30 15.78
CA HIS A 130 -3.42 -5.02 16.70
C HIS A 130 -3.28 -4.49 18.14
N PHE A 131 -2.06 -4.29 18.62
CA PHE A 131 -1.80 -3.70 19.94
C PHE A 131 -2.48 -2.34 20.11
N ILE A 132 -2.33 -1.44 19.14
CA ILE A 132 -2.95 -0.11 19.14
C ILE A 132 -4.48 -0.23 19.14
N GLU A 133 -5.05 -1.13 18.34
CA GLU A 133 -6.50 -1.39 18.31
C GLU A 133 -7.08 -1.77 19.67
N ALA A 134 -6.36 -2.61 20.42
CA ALA A 134 -6.77 -3.05 21.74
C ALA A 134 -6.58 -1.96 22.79
N VAL A 135 -5.44 -1.28 22.78
CA VAL A 135 -5.09 -0.25 23.78
C VAL A 135 -6.01 0.97 23.68
N PHE A 136 -6.25 1.47 22.47
CA PHE A 136 -7.03 2.69 22.24
C PHE A 136 -8.50 2.43 21.90
N GLY A 137 -8.96 1.17 21.96
CA GLY A 137 -10.35 0.83 21.68
C GLY A 137 -10.79 1.17 20.25
N MET A 138 -9.89 1.08 19.26
CA MET A 138 -10.17 1.46 17.87
C MET A 138 -10.91 0.36 17.08
N HIS A 139 -11.29 -0.73 17.75
CA HIS A 139 -12.06 -1.82 17.16
C HIS A 139 -13.57 -1.59 17.37
N VAL A 140 -14.34 -1.60 16.27
CA VAL A 140 -15.81 -1.61 16.35
C VAL A 140 -16.37 -3.03 16.24
N THR A 141 -15.58 -3.97 15.72
CA THR A 141 -15.93 -5.39 15.58
C THR A 141 -14.79 -6.28 16.07
N ALA A 142 -15.07 -7.56 16.31
CA ALA A 142 -14.05 -8.55 16.68
C ALA A 142 -13.16 -8.98 15.50
N LYS A 143 -13.48 -8.56 14.26
CA LYS A 143 -12.66 -8.84 13.08
C LYS A 143 -11.55 -7.79 12.95
N GLN A 144 -10.44 -8.21 12.34
CA GLN A 144 -9.37 -7.32 11.95
C GLN A 144 -9.91 -6.15 11.11
N SER A 145 -9.48 -4.92 11.41
CA SER A 145 -9.99 -3.73 10.72
C SER A 145 -9.18 -3.30 9.49
N PHE A 146 -8.03 -3.92 9.24
CA PHE A 146 -7.10 -3.54 8.18
C PHE A 146 -6.61 -4.74 7.37
N ILE A 147 -6.07 -4.47 6.18
CA ILE A 147 -5.51 -5.47 5.26
C ILE A 147 -4.09 -5.06 4.91
N PHE A 148 -3.16 -6.01 4.95
CA PHE A 148 -1.84 -5.87 4.31
C PHE A 148 -1.88 -6.60 2.97
N ASN A 149 -1.63 -5.85 1.90
CA ASN A 149 -1.45 -6.39 0.57
C ASN A 149 0.02 -6.28 0.19
N MET A 150 0.65 -7.42 -0.05
CA MET A 150 2.06 -7.50 -0.44
C MET A 150 2.28 -6.82 -1.79
N SER A 151 3.44 -6.24 -2.02
CA SER A 151 3.86 -5.84 -3.37
C SER A 151 5.18 -6.51 -3.72
N VAL A 152 5.22 -7.18 -4.88
CA VAL A 152 6.42 -7.83 -5.42
C VAL A 152 6.64 -7.39 -6.85
N GLY A 153 7.90 -7.26 -7.26
CA GLY A 153 8.22 -6.88 -8.64
C GLY A 153 9.57 -7.41 -9.06
N TYR A 154 9.59 -8.32 -10.03
CA TYR A 154 10.75 -8.76 -10.80
C TYR A 154 10.24 -9.66 -11.95
N ASP A 155 11.14 -10.25 -12.75
CA ASP A 155 10.80 -11.43 -13.57
C ASP A 155 10.44 -12.66 -12.71
N LEU A 156 9.81 -13.66 -13.32
CA LEU A 156 9.34 -14.88 -12.67
C LEU A 156 10.48 -15.64 -11.99
N GLU A 157 11.63 -15.74 -12.64
CA GLU A 157 12.81 -16.41 -12.10
C GLU A 157 13.32 -15.72 -10.83
N GLY A 158 13.31 -14.38 -10.80
CA GLY A 158 13.65 -13.60 -9.62
C GLY A 158 12.64 -13.75 -8.50
N ILE A 159 11.34 -13.78 -8.82
CA ILE A 159 10.27 -14.03 -7.82
C ILE A 159 10.41 -15.43 -7.21
N LYS A 160 10.89 -16.42 -7.97
CA LYS A 160 11.16 -17.79 -7.51
C LYS A 160 12.48 -17.97 -6.77
N THR A 161 13.31 -16.93 -6.63
CA THR A 161 14.55 -17.06 -5.86
C THR A 161 14.26 -17.43 -4.41
N PRO A 162 15.15 -18.19 -3.73
CA PRO A 162 14.90 -18.62 -2.35
C PRO A 162 14.59 -17.48 -1.38
N GLY A 163 15.22 -16.31 -1.56
CA GLY A 163 14.96 -15.12 -0.74
C GLY A 163 13.55 -14.56 -0.93
N MET A 164 13.13 -14.37 -2.18
CA MET A 164 11.78 -13.90 -2.51
C MET A 164 10.71 -14.92 -2.12
N ASP A 165 10.96 -16.20 -2.38
CA ASP A 165 10.05 -17.30 -2.02
C ASP A 165 9.83 -17.36 -0.50
N SER A 166 10.93 -17.31 0.28
CA SER A 166 10.89 -17.24 1.74
C SER A 166 10.16 -15.99 2.22
N PHE A 167 10.44 -14.82 1.64
CA PHE A 167 9.74 -13.58 1.99
C PHE A 167 8.22 -13.69 1.76
N ILE A 168 7.80 -14.21 0.60
CA ILE A 168 6.38 -14.40 0.26
C ILE A 168 5.72 -15.35 1.26
N ASN A 169 6.30 -16.55 1.45
CA ASN A 169 5.71 -17.58 2.30
C ASN A 169 5.62 -17.14 3.77
N ASN A 170 6.65 -16.47 4.29
CA ASN A 170 6.67 -16.06 5.70
C ASN A 170 5.70 -14.91 5.99
N LEU A 171 5.37 -14.04 5.02
CA LEU A 171 4.28 -13.07 5.18
C LEU A 171 2.90 -13.73 5.03
N THR A 172 2.76 -14.73 4.16
CA THR A 172 1.51 -15.48 4.05
C THR A 172 1.19 -16.25 5.33
N ASP A 173 2.20 -16.88 5.96
CA ASP A 173 2.08 -17.47 7.29
C ASP A 173 3.40 -17.34 8.10
N ALA A 174 3.36 -16.47 9.10
CA ALA A 174 4.47 -16.18 10.00
C ALA A 174 4.54 -17.14 11.20
N SER A 175 3.68 -18.16 11.28
CA SER A 175 3.55 -19.06 12.46
C SER A 175 4.86 -19.79 12.78
N GLY A 176 5.66 -20.10 11.78
CA GLY A 176 6.97 -20.72 11.91
C GLY A 176 8.12 -19.75 12.17
N HIS A 177 7.94 -18.45 11.93
CA HIS A 177 9.05 -17.50 11.84
C HIS A 177 9.54 -17.02 13.22
N LEU A 178 10.86 -17.12 13.44
CA LEU A 178 11.49 -16.79 14.73
C LEU A 178 11.26 -15.34 15.17
N LEU A 179 11.44 -14.37 14.26
CA LEU A 179 11.21 -12.95 14.58
C LEU A 179 9.76 -12.68 14.99
N PHE A 180 8.77 -13.32 14.36
CA PHE A 180 7.35 -13.09 14.66
C PHE A 180 7.03 -13.58 16.08
N LYS A 181 7.43 -14.81 16.42
CA LYS A 181 7.30 -15.37 17.78
C LYS A 181 7.96 -14.49 18.82
N ARG A 182 9.20 -14.05 18.55
CA ARG A 182 9.95 -13.16 19.42
C ARG A 182 9.19 -11.84 19.66
N TYR A 183 8.63 -11.21 18.63
CA TYR A 183 7.86 -9.97 18.80
C TYR A 183 6.58 -10.19 19.62
N LEU A 184 5.89 -11.32 19.46
CA LEU A 184 4.74 -11.67 20.31
C LEU A 184 5.14 -11.88 21.78
N GLU A 185 6.29 -12.49 22.05
CA GLU A 185 6.85 -12.63 23.40
C GLU A 185 7.24 -11.27 24.00
N GLU A 186 7.91 -10.43 23.22
CA GLU A 186 8.29 -9.07 23.61
C GLU A 186 7.03 -8.23 23.93
N LEU A 187 5.98 -8.34 23.12
CA LEU A 187 4.69 -7.69 23.36
C LEU A 187 4.05 -8.19 24.66
N SER A 188 4.02 -9.51 24.85
CA SER A 188 3.44 -10.12 26.05
C SER A 188 4.15 -9.67 27.33
N SER A 189 5.49 -9.60 27.31
CA SER A 189 6.25 -9.06 28.44
C SER A 189 5.95 -7.58 28.66
N PHE A 190 5.97 -6.79 27.60
CA PHE A 190 5.69 -5.36 27.68
C PHE A 190 4.31 -5.08 28.28
N ILE A 191 3.29 -5.84 27.90
CA ILE A 191 1.94 -5.68 28.43
C ILE A 191 1.87 -5.97 29.93
N ARG A 192 2.55 -7.02 30.41
CA ARG A 192 2.59 -7.36 31.85
C ARG A 192 3.28 -6.28 32.67
N ASP A 193 4.31 -5.66 32.11
CA ASP A 193 5.17 -4.72 32.82
C ASP A 193 4.68 -3.26 32.75
N THR A 194 3.64 -2.98 31.95
CA THR A 194 3.15 -1.61 31.67
C THR A 194 1.82 -1.31 32.36
N ASN A 195 1.74 -0.17 33.07
CA ASN A 195 0.49 0.31 33.65
C ASN A 195 -0.32 1.15 32.65
N PHE A 196 -1.16 0.50 31.84
CA PHE A 196 -1.96 1.18 30.81
C PHE A 196 -2.98 2.18 31.36
N SER A 197 -3.41 2.05 32.62
CA SER A 197 -4.30 3.05 33.23
C SER A 197 -3.61 4.41 33.33
N GLU A 198 -2.30 4.41 33.59
CA GLU A 198 -1.47 5.63 33.62
C GLU A 198 -1.20 6.14 32.19
N VAL A 199 -0.88 5.24 31.26
CA VAL A 199 -0.63 5.60 29.85
C VAL A 199 -1.84 6.29 29.24
N LEU A 200 -3.04 5.76 29.47
CA LEU A 200 -4.27 6.25 28.85
C LEU A 200 -5.00 7.33 29.66
N HIS A 201 -4.48 7.70 30.84
CA HIS A 201 -5.13 8.64 31.76
C HIS A 201 -6.58 8.24 32.13
N ILE A 202 -6.86 6.93 32.19
CA ILE A 202 -8.20 6.38 32.50
C ILE A 202 -8.29 5.80 33.91
N LYS A 203 -9.51 5.76 34.45
CA LYS A 203 -9.81 5.02 35.68
C LYS A 203 -10.21 3.58 35.32
N GLY A 204 -9.31 2.62 35.59
CA GLY A 204 -9.56 1.19 35.41
C GLY A 204 -8.64 0.54 34.37
N LYS A 205 -8.79 -0.78 34.19
CA LYS A 205 -7.96 -1.55 33.26
C LYS A 205 -8.52 -1.51 31.83
N VAL A 206 -7.62 -1.50 30.86
CA VAL A 206 -7.93 -1.83 29.47
C VAL A 206 -8.39 -3.29 29.42
N LYS A 207 -9.56 -3.54 28.83
CA LYS A 207 -10.11 -4.90 28.73
C LYS A 207 -9.38 -5.71 27.66
N ASN A 208 -9.22 -7.01 27.90
CA ASN A 208 -8.73 -8.00 26.94
C ASN A 208 -7.30 -7.80 26.42
N LEU A 209 -6.49 -6.94 27.06
CA LEU A 209 -5.14 -6.66 26.59
C LEU A 209 -4.18 -7.82 26.87
N GLU A 210 -4.39 -8.58 27.96
CA GLU A 210 -3.49 -9.67 28.37
C GLU A 210 -3.46 -10.84 27.37
N ASN A 211 -4.51 -11.02 26.57
CA ASN A 211 -4.62 -12.11 25.60
C ASN A 211 -4.31 -11.67 24.17
N ILE A 212 -3.88 -10.42 23.95
CA ILE A 212 -3.79 -9.91 22.58
C ILE A 212 -2.76 -10.69 21.73
N SER A 213 -1.62 -11.05 22.31
CA SER A 213 -0.55 -11.76 21.60
C SER A 213 -0.97 -13.15 21.13
N SER A 214 -1.97 -13.78 21.77
CA SER A 214 -2.47 -15.09 21.38
C SER A 214 -3.57 -15.05 20.33
N VAL A 215 -4.20 -13.88 20.11
CA VAL A 215 -5.27 -13.71 19.10
C VAL A 215 -4.78 -13.05 17.82
N ILE A 216 -3.56 -12.48 17.81
CA ILE A 216 -2.94 -11.94 16.59
C ILE A 216 -2.72 -13.09 15.61
N SER A 217 -3.35 -12.99 14.43
CA SER A 217 -3.18 -13.97 13.36
C SER A 217 -1.72 -14.01 12.88
N SER A 218 -1.21 -15.20 12.64
CA SER A 218 0.08 -15.40 11.97
C SER A 218 0.00 -15.21 10.45
N HIS A 219 -1.20 -15.20 9.86
CA HIS A 219 -1.39 -14.95 8.44
C HIS A 219 -1.45 -13.44 8.22
N ILE A 220 -0.31 -12.85 7.83
CA ILE A 220 -0.16 -11.39 7.70
C ILE A 220 -0.74 -10.88 6.38
N VAL A 221 -0.59 -11.64 5.30
CA VAL A 221 -1.13 -11.28 3.97
C VAL A 221 -1.87 -12.44 3.33
N ARG A 222 -2.90 -12.11 2.54
CA ARG A 222 -3.59 -13.06 1.63
C ARG A 222 -3.65 -12.54 0.19
N SER A 223 -3.26 -11.30 -0.01
CA SER A 223 -3.29 -10.62 -1.29
C SER A 223 -1.93 -10.04 -1.67
N VAL A 224 -1.67 -9.98 -2.97
CA VAL A 224 -0.44 -9.46 -3.57
C VAL A 224 -0.76 -8.57 -4.76
N THR A 225 -0.01 -7.49 -4.90
CA THR A 225 0.07 -6.71 -6.13
C THR A 225 1.38 -7.00 -6.84
N LEU A 226 1.26 -7.49 -8.08
CA LEU A 226 2.40 -7.58 -8.99
C LEU A 226 2.70 -6.17 -9.52
N SER A 227 3.82 -5.60 -9.08
CA SER A 227 4.37 -4.37 -9.61
C SER A 227 5.15 -4.67 -10.88
N THR A 228 4.53 -4.38 -12.04
CA THR A 228 5.17 -4.54 -13.34
C THR A 228 6.16 -3.40 -13.60
N THR A 229 7.31 -3.71 -14.20
CA THR A 229 8.23 -2.70 -14.70
C THR A 229 7.77 -2.20 -16.08
N HIS A 230 8.14 -0.96 -16.43
CA HIS A 230 8.00 -0.49 -17.81
C HIS A 230 8.73 -1.44 -18.77
N GLY A 231 8.09 -1.76 -19.89
CA GLY A 231 8.59 -2.70 -20.89
C GLY A 231 8.46 -4.19 -20.54
N CYS A 232 7.82 -4.55 -19.43
CA CYS A 232 7.62 -5.96 -19.07
C CYS A 232 6.74 -6.69 -20.11
N PRO A 233 7.20 -7.80 -20.72
CA PRO A 233 6.42 -8.50 -21.74
C PRO A 233 5.08 -9.04 -21.20
N PRO A 234 3.98 -9.02 -21.98
CA PRO A 234 2.67 -9.49 -21.53
C PRO A 234 2.68 -10.94 -21.03
N LYS A 235 3.44 -11.81 -21.70
CA LYS A 235 3.59 -13.23 -21.32
C LYS A 235 4.29 -13.41 -19.98
N GLU A 236 5.23 -12.52 -19.66
CA GLU A 236 5.95 -12.54 -18.38
C GLU A 236 5.01 -12.15 -17.24
N ILE A 237 4.28 -11.04 -17.41
CA ILE A 237 3.24 -10.58 -16.48
C ILE A 237 2.21 -11.70 -16.22
N GLU A 238 1.71 -12.31 -17.29
CA GLU A 238 0.74 -13.41 -17.18
C GLU A 238 1.34 -14.57 -16.37
N SER A 239 2.55 -15.01 -16.70
CA SER A 239 3.20 -16.16 -16.05
C SER A 239 3.44 -15.94 -14.56
N ILE A 240 3.81 -14.71 -14.16
CA ILE A 240 3.97 -14.35 -12.75
C ILE A 240 2.61 -14.37 -12.03
N CYS A 241 1.58 -13.77 -12.61
CA CYS A 241 0.24 -13.79 -12.02
C CYS A 241 -0.28 -15.23 -11.87
N LYS A 242 -0.03 -16.12 -12.85
CA LYS A 242 -0.37 -17.55 -12.74
C LYS A 242 0.33 -18.20 -11.54
N TYR A 243 1.64 -18.02 -11.42
CA TYR A 243 2.42 -18.54 -10.29
C TYR A 243 1.90 -18.04 -8.93
N LEU A 244 1.60 -16.75 -8.81
CA LEU A 244 1.08 -16.17 -7.55
C LEU A 244 -0.30 -16.74 -7.17
N MET A 245 -1.16 -17.04 -8.13
CA MET A 245 -2.50 -17.60 -7.87
C MET A 245 -2.49 -19.12 -7.71
N GLU A 246 -1.77 -19.85 -8.55
CA GLU A 246 -1.77 -21.32 -8.58
C GLU A 246 -0.86 -21.91 -7.49
N GLU A 247 0.38 -21.44 -7.40
CA GLU A 247 1.39 -21.98 -6.50
C GLU A 247 1.37 -21.30 -5.14
N LYS A 248 1.24 -19.96 -5.12
CA LYS A 248 1.22 -19.19 -3.85
C LYS A 248 -0.17 -19.02 -3.25
N ARG A 249 -1.23 -19.34 -4.00
CA ARG A 249 -2.63 -19.24 -3.55
C ARG A 249 -3.00 -17.84 -3.03
N LEU A 250 -2.40 -16.80 -3.62
CA LEU A 250 -2.64 -15.41 -3.26
C LEU A 250 -3.67 -14.77 -4.18
N HIS A 251 -4.57 -13.96 -3.60
CA HIS A 251 -5.38 -13.05 -4.39
C HIS A 251 -4.49 -12.01 -5.06
N THR A 252 -4.67 -11.78 -6.35
CA THR A 252 -3.65 -11.07 -7.13
C THR A 252 -4.23 -9.84 -7.82
N PHE A 253 -3.64 -8.67 -7.57
CA PHE A 253 -3.76 -7.50 -8.43
C PHE A 253 -2.57 -7.42 -9.38
N VAL A 254 -2.80 -7.14 -10.66
CA VAL A 254 -1.72 -6.70 -11.56
C VAL A 254 -1.70 -5.17 -11.67
N LYS A 255 -0.57 -4.54 -11.35
CA LYS A 255 -0.42 -3.09 -11.46
C LYS A 255 -0.11 -2.71 -12.90
N LEU A 256 -0.95 -1.86 -13.48
CA LEU A 256 -0.84 -1.43 -14.87
C LEU A 256 -0.32 0.02 -14.96
N ASN A 257 0.42 0.28 -16.03
CA ASN A 257 0.97 1.60 -16.30
C ASN A 257 -0.08 2.51 -16.96
N PRO A 258 -0.02 3.84 -16.72
CA PRO A 258 -0.92 4.81 -17.37
C PRO A 258 -0.73 4.87 -18.89
N THR A 259 0.40 4.36 -19.40
CA THR A 259 0.72 4.22 -20.82
C THR A 259 -0.27 3.35 -21.57
N LEU A 260 -0.97 2.42 -20.90
CA LEU A 260 -2.01 1.57 -21.49
C LEU A 260 -3.16 2.38 -22.13
N LEU A 261 -3.37 3.63 -21.70
CA LEU A 261 -4.36 4.52 -22.30
C LEU A 261 -4.00 4.96 -23.72
N GLY A 262 -2.71 4.89 -24.08
CA GLY A 262 -2.15 5.24 -25.38
C GLY A 262 -1.62 6.68 -25.47
N TYR A 263 -0.52 6.86 -26.20
CA TYR A 263 0.22 8.12 -26.28
C TYR A 263 -0.66 9.31 -26.68
N LYS A 264 -1.40 9.18 -27.79
CA LYS A 264 -2.23 10.27 -28.33
C LYS A 264 -3.27 10.77 -27.32
N LEU A 265 -3.93 9.86 -26.61
CA LEU A 265 -4.96 10.22 -25.64
C LEU A 265 -4.35 10.82 -24.38
N VAL A 266 -3.25 10.26 -23.87
CA VAL A 266 -2.55 10.85 -22.72
C VAL A 266 -2.03 12.25 -23.05
N ARG A 267 -1.38 12.43 -24.21
CA ARG A 267 -0.91 13.76 -24.65
C ARG A 267 -2.05 14.75 -24.77
N LYS A 268 -3.17 14.36 -25.38
CA LYS A 268 -4.38 15.18 -25.49
C LYS A 268 -4.90 15.62 -24.12
N ILE A 269 -5.05 14.70 -23.17
CA ILE A 269 -5.52 15.00 -21.80
C ILE A 269 -4.58 16.02 -21.13
N LEU A 270 -3.27 15.82 -21.26
CA LEU A 270 -2.29 16.72 -20.67
C LEU A 270 -2.38 18.12 -21.30
N ASP A 271 -2.51 18.23 -22.62
CA ASP A 271 -2.60 19.52 -23.31
C ASP A 271 -3.90 20.28 -22.99
N GLU A 272 -5.04 19.59 -22.97
CA GLU A 272 -6.35 20.20 -22.66
C GLU A 272 -6.43 20.73 -21.23
N LEU A 273 -5.65 20.15 -20.31
CA LEU A 273 -5.60 20.54 -18.90
C LEU A 273 -4.44 21.51 -18.58
N GLY A 274 -3.70 21.97 -19.58
CA GLY A 274 -2.61 22.94 -19.42
C GLY A 274 -1.28 22.35 -18.92
N PHE A 275 -1.10 21.04 -19.01
CA PHE A 275 0.14 20.32 -18.66
C PHE A 275 1.10 20.18 -19.86
N ASN A 276 1.19 21.21 -20.70
CA ASN A 276 2.02 21.23 -21.90
C ASN A 276 3.54 21.18 -21.59
N TYR A 277 3.93 21.51 -20.36
CA TYR A 277 5.32 21.45 -19.88
C TYR A 277 5.80 20.02 -19.57
N ILE A 278 4.88 19.05 -19.51
CA ILE A 278 5.24 17.65 -19.26
C ILE A 278 5.66 16.98 -20.56
N ASN A 279 6.92 16.57 -20.62
CA ASN A 279 7.49 15.88 -21.77
C ASN A 279 7.38 14.36 -21.61
N ILE A 280 6.62 13.72 -22.50
CA ILE A 280 6.47 12.26 -22.57
C ILE A 280 7.01 11.74 -23.91
N LYS A 281 7.66 10.58 -23.90
CA LYS A 281 8.20 9.94 -25.10
C LYS A 281 7.19 8.94 -25.65
N GLU A 282 6.88 9.00 -26.94
CA GLU A 282 5.99 8.02 -27.59
C GLU A 282 6.55 6.59 -27.50
N SER A 283 7.87 6.42 -27.57
CA SER A 283 8.53 5.13 -27.41
C SER A 283 8.22 4.43 -26.08
N THR A 284 8.03 5.17 -24.98
CA THR A 284 7.62 4.60 -23.68
C THR A 284 6.27 3.89 -23.79
N PHE A 285 5.36 4.41 -24.61
CA PHE A 285 4.04 3.81 -24.80
C PHE A 285 4.10 2.60 -25.72
N THR A 286 4.92 2.65 -26.77
CA THR A 286 5.10 1.54 -27.72
C THR A 286 5.80 0.33 -27.10
N ASN A 287 6.72 0.56 -26.16
CA ASN A 287 7.47 -0.50 -25.49
C ASN A 287 6.71 -1.14 -24.32
N ASP A 288 5.73 -0.44 -23.75
CA ASP A 288 4.90 -0.94 -22.64
C ASP A 288 3.81 -1.93 -23.12
N LEU A 289 3.04 -2.47 -22.18
CA LEU A 289 1.90 -3.35 -22.47
C LEU A 289 0.85 -2.66 -23.35
N GLN A 290 0.54 -3.27 -24.50
CA GLN A 290 -0.45 -2.77 -25.46
C GLN A 290 -1.87 -3.19 -25.10
N TRP A 291 -2.87 -2.44 -25.59
CA TRP A 291 -4.29 -2.62 -25.22
C TRP A 291 -4.80 -4.03 -25.48
N ASP A 292 -4.68 -4.55 -26.70
CA ASP A 292 -5.25 -5.86 -27.07
C ASP A 292 -4.59 -7.01 -26.30
N ASP A 293 -3.26 -6.92 -26.09
CA ASP A 293 -2.52 -7.87 -25.26
C ASP A 293 -2.98 -7.81 -23.80
N ALA A 294 -3.18 -6.61 -23.25
CA ALA A 294 -3.69 -6.41 -21.90
C ALA A 294 -5.06 -7.05 -21.73
N ILE A 295 -6.02 -6.77 -22.63
CA ILE A 295 -7.38 -7.31 -22.54
C ILE A 295 -7.35 -8.83 -22.62
N GLY A 296 -6.60 -9.39 -23.58
CA GLY A 296 -6.46 -10.84 -23.71
C GLY A 296 -5.90 -11.50 -22.45
N MET A 297 -4.83 -10.92 -21.89
CA MET A 297 -4.20 -11.38 -20.64
C MET A 297 -5.16 -11.29 -19.46
N LEU A 298 -5.80 -10.13 -19.24
CA LEU A 298 -6.70 -9.89 -18.11
C LEU A 298 -7.91 -10.83 -18.12
N ARG A 299 -8.48 -11.14 -19.30
CA ARG A 299 -9.55 -12.14 -19.44
C ARG A 299 -9.09 -13.55 -19.03
N ARG A 300 -7.91 -13.96 -19.46
CA ARG A 300 -7.33 -15.27 -19.08
C ARG A 300 -7.04 -15.35 -17.58
N LEU A 301 -6.46 -14.31 -17.00
CA LEU A 301 -6.16 -14.25 -15.56
C LEU A 301 -7.42 -14.21 -14.70
N SER A 302 -8.45 -13.46 -15.12
CA SER A 302 -9.75 -13.42 -14.43
C SER A 302 -10.44 -14.79 -14.44
N LYS A 303 -10.33 -15.54 -15.55
CA LYS A 303 -10.82 -16.92 -15.59
C LYS A 303 -10.02 -17.83 -14.65
N LEU A 304 -8.69 -17.75 -14.73
CA LEU A 304 -7.82 -18.59 -13.90
C LEU A 304 -8.05 -18.39 -12.41
N SER A 305 -8.29 -17.14 -11.96
CA SER A 305 -8.55 -16.89 -10.55
C SER A 305 -9.78 -17.65 -10.04
N VAL A 306 -10.85 -17.69 -10.84
CA VAL A 306 -12.05 -18.47 -10.54
C VAL A 306 -11.72 -19.96 -10.45
N ASP A 307 -10.97 -20.49 -11.43
CA ASP A 307 -10.56 -21.90 -11.45
C ASP A 307 -9.68 -22.27 -10.24
N CYS A 308 -8.91 -21.30 -9.71
CA CYS A 308 -8.07 -21.46 -8.52
C CYS A 308 -8.83 -21.26 -7.18
N GLY A 309 -10.08 -20.84 -7.21
CA GLY A 309 -10.82 -20.40 -6.01
C GLY A 309 -10.30 -19.10 -5.39
N GLY A 310 -9.53 -18.32 -6.15
CA GLY A 310 -8.96 -17.03 -5.76
C GLY A 310 -9.65 -15.83 -6.43
N ASN A 311 -9.18 -14.64 -6.11
CA ASN A 311 -9.65 -13.41 -6.71
C ASN A 311 -8.53 -12.72 -7.52
N PHE A 312 -8.92 -12.06 -8.60
CA PHE A 312 -8.02 -11.29 -9.45
C PHE A 312 -8.58 -9.91 -9.76
N GLY A 313 -7.70 -8.92 -9.92
CA GLY A 313 -8.05 -7.58 -10.33
C GLY A 313 -6.87 -6.80 -10.90
N VAL A 314 -7.09 -5.52 -11.18
CA VAL A 314 -6.04 -4.61 -11.62
C VAL A 314 -5.81 -3.50 -10.60
N LYS A 315 -4.59 -2.98 -10.56
CA LYS A 315 -4.26 -1.76 -9.83
C LYS A 315 -3.91 -0.63 -10.80
N LEU A 316 -4.62 0.49 -10.69
CA LEU A 316 -4.54 1.64 -11.58
C LEU A 316 -4.12 2.90 -10.81
N SER A 317 -2.94 3.46 -11.03
CA SER A 317 -1.89 3.00 -11.93
C SER A 317 -0.52 3.12 -11.28
N ASN A 318 0.49 2.63 -11.99
CA ASN A 318 1.85 3.05 -11.77
C ASN A 318 2.06 4.52 -12.17
N THR A 319 3.29 4.99 -12.01
CA THR A 319 3.74 6.31 -12.45
C THR A 319 3.82 6.42 -13.98
N LEU A 320 3.88 7.64 -14.50
CA LEU A 320 4.07 7.90 -15.93
C LEU A 320 5.52 8.32 -16.19
N GLY A 321 6.23 7.60 -17.07
CA GLY A 321 7.58 7.98 -17.47
C GLY A 321 7.59 9.31 -18.23
N THR A 322 8.47 10.23 -17.81
CA THR A 322 8.65 11.56 -18.38
C THR A 322 10.13 11.88 -18.56
N VAL A 323 10.44 12.81 -19.47
CA VAL A 323 11.80 13.35 -19.61
C VAL A 323 12.14 14.17 -18.37
N ASN A 324 13.27 13.90 -17.74
CA ASN A 324 13.77 14.73 -16.65
C ASN A 324 14.41 16.00 -17.27
N PRO A 325 13.91 17.22 -16.96
CA PRO A 325 14.55 18.45 -17.43
C PRO A 325 15.89 18.73 -16.73
N GLY A 326 16.25 17.96 -15.71
CA GLY A 326 17.43 18.12 -14.88
C GLY A 326 17.25 19.15 -13.76
N GLY A 327 18.29 19.31 -12.93
CA GLY A 327 18.40 20.35 -11.91
C GLY A 327 18.00 19.93 -10.48
N ILE A 328 17.02 19.04 -10.31
CA ILE A 328 16.57 18.59 -8.97
C ILE A 328 16.84 17.11 -8.78
N LEU A 329 16.21 16.28 -9.59
CA LEU A 329 16.40 14.84 -9.56
C LEU A 329 17.51 14.44 -10.54
N PRO A 330 18.30 13.41 -10.22
CA PRO A 330 19.33 12.88 -11.10
C PRO A 330 18.76 12.14 -12.33
N GLY A 331 19.59 11.90 -13.34
CA GLY A 331 19.25 11.11 -14.53
C GLY A 331 18.40 11.83 -15.58
N GLU A 332 18.14 11.15 -16.70
CA GLU A 332 17.46 11.71 -17.89
C GLU A 332 15.95 11.43 -17.93
N GLU A 333 15.47 10.55 -17.05
CA GLU A 333 14.06 10.15 -16.96
C GLU A 333 13.59 10.17 -15.51
N MET A 334 12.33 10.53 -15.32
CA MET A 334 11.68 10.56 -14.02
C MET A 334 10.23 10.08 -14.12
N TYR A 335 9.70 9.62 -12.99
CA TYR A 335 8.42 8.96 -12.89
C TYR A 335 7.38 9.88 -12.25
N LEU A 336 6.45 10.36 -13.08
CA LEU A 336 5.42 11.31 -12.71
C LEU A 336 4.29 10.64 -11.92
N SER A 337 3.88 11.30 -10.84
CA SER A 337 2.80 10.93 -9.92
C SER A 337 2.06 12.18 -9.40
N GLY A 338 1.06 11.99 -8.54
CA GLY A 338 0.26 13.08 -7.99
C GLY A 338 -0.92 13.50 -8.87
N ARG A 339 -1.42 14.73 -8.66
CA ARG A 339 -2.71 15.21 -9.19
C ARG A 339 -2.88 15.02 -10.70
N ILE A 340 -1.79 15.14 -11.45
CA ILE A 340 -1.76 15.03 -12.90
C ILE A 340 -2.12 13.64 -13.42
N LEU A 341 -1.89 12.59 -12.61
CA LEU A 341 -2.29 11.23 -12.99
C LEU A 341 -3.81 11.04 -12.88
N PHE A 342 -4.52 11.81 -12.06
CA PHE A 342 -5.96 11.64 -11.87
C PHE A 342 -6.76 11.55 -13.18
N PRO A 343 -6.72 12.55 -14.09
CA PRO A 343 -7.49 12.50 -15.33
C PRO A 343 -7.09 11.33 -16.25
N ILE A 344 -5.82 10.92 -16.22
CA ILE A 344 -5.32 9.79 -17.03
C ILE A 344 -5.83 8.47 -16.45
N THR A 345 -5.60 8.25 -15.15
CA THR A 345 -5.91 7.00 -14.46
C THR A 345 -7.41 6.76 -14.35
N ILE A 346 -8.22 7.80 -14.08
CA ILE A 346 -9.69 7.64 -14.04
C ILE A 346 -10.27 7.36 -15.42
N THR A 347 -9.70 7.93 -16.49
CA THR A 347 -10.10 7.62 -17.87
C THR A 347 -9.74 6.19 -18.24
N LEU A 348 -8.55 5.72 -17.85
CA LEU A 348 -8.16 4.32 -18.03
C LEU A 348 -9.08 3.36 -17.25
N ALA A 349 -9.41 3.71 -16.00
CA ALA A 349 -10.35 2.94 -15.18
C ALA A 349 -11.74 2.87 -15.83
N SER A 350 -12.25 3.98 -16.36
CA SER A 350 -13.52 4.02 -17.09
C SER A 350 -13.49 3.14 -18.34
N ARG A 351 -12.39 3.18 -19.13
CA ARG A 351 -12.24 2.37 -20.33
C ARG A 351 -12.20 0.87 -20.01
N LEU A 352 -11.43 0.47 -18.99
CA LEU A 352 -11.38 -0.92 -18.52
C LEU A 352 -12.72 -1.36 -17.94
N SER A 353 -13.38 -0.53 -17.13
CA SER A 353 -14.70 -0.83 -16.59
C SER A 353 -15.72 -1.11 -17.70
N ARG A 354 -15.72 -0.33 -18.79
CA ARG A 354 -16.57 -0.62 -19.97
C ARG A 354 -16.22 -1.92 -20.69
N GLU A 355 -14.93 -2.18 -20.88
CA GLU A 355 -14.44 -3.40 -21.55
C GLU A 355 -14.79 -4.68 -20.79
N PHE A 356 -14.87 -4.61 -19.46
CA PHE A 356 -15.21 -5.73 -18.57
C PHE A 356 -16.61 -5.62 -17.97
N GLU A 357 -17.47 -4.73 -18.49
CA GLU A 357 -18.86 -4.56 -18.03
C GLU A 357 -18.99 -4.35 -16.51
N GLY A 358 -18.02 -3.65 -15.90
CA GLY A 358 -17.96 -3.37 -14.47
C GLY A 358 -17.56 -4.56 -13.58
N THR A 359 -17.23 -5.71 -14.16
CA THR A 359 -16.95 -6.94 -13.38
C THR A 359 -15.50 -7.08 -12.93
N LEU A 360 -14.55 -6.38 -13.57
CA LEU A 360 -13.13 -6.42 -13.22
C LEU A 360 -12.88 -5.59 -11.93
N PRO A 361 -12.38 -6.19 -10.83
CA PRO A 361 -12.02 -5.44 -9.63
C PRO A 361 -10.87 -4.46 -9.90
N ILE A 362 -11.00 -3.22 -9.43
CA ILE A 362 -10.01 -2.16 -9.61
C ILE A 362 -9.58 -1.59 -8.25
N SER A 363 -8.29 -1.76 -7.93
CA SER A 363 -7.57 -0.98 -6.92
C SER A 363 -7.01 0.30 -7.54
N TYR A 364 -6.97 1.42 -6.82
CA TYR A 364 -6.62 2.74 -7.37
C TYR A 364 -5.45 3.41 -6.66
N SER A 365 -4.58 4.11 -7.41
CA SER A 365 -3.41 4.84 -6.91
C SER A 365 -2.96 6.03 -7.78
N GLY A 366 -3.71 6.43 -8.80
CA GLY A 366 -3.33 7.52 -9.70
C GLY A 366 -3.97 8.86 -9.36
N GLY A 367 -3.28 9.72 -8.61
CA GLY A 367 -3.73 11.10 -8.34
C GLY A 367 -4.97 11.23 -7.44
N ALA A 368 -5.24 10.23 -6.60
CA ALA A 368 -6.26 10.35 -5.55
C ALA A 368 -5.85 11.39 -4.50
N SER A 369 -6.81 12.19 -4.04
CA SER A 369 -6.64 13.28 -3.08
C SER A 369 -7.93 13.56 -2.32
N GLN A 370 -7.87 14.44 -1.32
CA GLN A 370 -9.05 14.89 -0.55
C GLN A 370 -10.17 15.49 -1.42
N LEU A 371 -9.82 15.96 -2.62
CA LEU A 371 -10.74 16.65 -3.54
C LEU A 371 -11.54 15.70 -4.44
N ASN A 372 -11.04 14.48 -4.68
CA ASN A 372 -11.64 13.54 -5.63
C ASN A 372 -11.91 12.15 -5.03
N ILE A 373 -11.51 11.90 -3.78
CA ILE A 373 -11.61 10.58 -3.15
C ILE A 373 -13.04 10.04 -3.12
N LEU A 374 -14.02 10.92 -2.85
CA LEU A 374 -15.43 10.55 -2.80
C LEU A 374 -15.91 10.11 -4.18
N GLN A 375 -15.68 10.93 -5.21
CA GLN A 375 -16.10 10.58 -6.58
C GLN A 375 -15.42 9.32 -7.09
N ILE A 376 -14.14 9.09 -6.76
CA ILE A 376 -13.46 7.83 -7.12
C ILE A 376 -14.19 6.66 -6.46
N PHE A 377 -14.48 6.74 -5.16
CA PHE A 377 -15.14 5.67 -4.43
C PHE A 377 -16.56 5.39 -4.94
N GLU A 378 -17.33 6.43 -5.26
CA GLU A 378 -18.70 6.33 -5.80
C GLU A 378 -18.76 5.59 -7.15
N THR A 379 -17.67 5.55 -7.91
CA THR A 379 -17.61 4.71 -9.14
C THR A 379 -17.59 3.21 -8.85
N GLY A 380 -17.46 2.79 -7.59
CA GLY A 380 -17.31 1.40 -7.16
C GLY A 380 -15.86 0.93 -7.02
N ILE A 381 -14.89 1.80 -7.34
CA ILE A 381 -13.45 1.52 -7.22
C ILE A 381 -13.03 1.42 -5.75
N LYS A 382 -12.42 0.28 -5.39
CA LYS A 382 -11.84 0.04 -4.06
C LYS A 382 -10.84 -1.13 -4.10
N PRO A 383 -9.75 -1.08 -3.32
CA PRO A 383 -9.36 0.01 -2.41
C PRO A 383 -8.71 1.19 -3.16
N ILE A 384 -8.58 2.34 -2.47
CA ILE A 384 -7.94 3.55 -2.99
C ILE A 384 -6.72 3.89 -2.15
N THR A 385 -5.55 3.82 -2.76
CA THR A 385 -4.26 4.04 -2.10
C THR A 385 -3.57 5.30 -2.62
N MET A 386 -2.65 5.87 -1.84
CA MET A 386 -1.95 7.10 -2.20
C MET A 386 -0.48 7.07 -1.74
N ALA A 387 0.40 7.74 -2.48
CA ALA A 387 1.77 8.02 -2.07
C ALA A 387 2.04 9.54 -2.09
N THR A 388 1.99 10.17 -3.27
CA THR A 388 2.33 11.59 -3.45
C THR A 388 1.52 12.53 -2.55
N GLU A 389 0.23 12.28 -2.41
CA GLU A 389 -0.64 13.11 -1.56
C GLU A 389 -0.18 13.13 -0.10
N LEU A 390 0.40 12.03 0.39
CA LEU A 390 0.91 11.89 1.74
C LEU A 390 2.35 12.44 1.92
N LEU A 391 3.04 12.81 0.84
CA LEU A 391 4.34 13.51 0.88
C LEU A 391 4.17 15.03 0.94
N LYS A 392 2.98 15.54 0.60
CA LYS A 392 2.67 16.98 0.59
C LYS A 392 2.51 17.54 2.01
N PRO A 393 2.62 18.87 2.20
CA PRO A 393 2.35 19.52 3.48
C PRO A 393 1.01 19.06 4.09
N GLY A 394 1.04 18.68 5.37
CA GLY A 394 -0.05 17.98 6.07
C GLY A 394 0.18 16.47 6.22
N GLY A 395 0.97 15.86 5.34
CA GLY A 395 1.43 14.48 5.44
C GLY A 395 0.29 13.48 5.65
N TYR A 396 0.43 12.61 6.65
CA TYR A 396 -0.58 11.62 7.05
C TYR A 396 -1.94 12.25 7.38
N LEU A 397 -2.00 13.47 7.93
CA LEU A 397 -3.27 14.09 8.34
C LEU A 397 -4.22 14.34 7.16
N ARG A 398 -3.69 14.42 5.93
CA ARG A 398 -4.54 14.47 4.72
C ARG A 398 -5.44 13.24 4.61
N MET A 399 -4.94 12.07 5.01
CA MET A 399 -5.67 10.80 5.01
C MET A 399 -6.82 10.78 6.02
N ALA A 400 -6.67 11.43 7.18
CA ALA A 400 -7.73 11.51 8.20
C ALA A 400 -9.02 12.10 7.63
N GLU A 401 -8.91 13.18 6.86
CA GLU A 401 -10.06 13.80 6.20
C GLU A 401 -10.69 12.85 5.17
N MET A 402 -9.87 12.11 4.41
CA MET A 402 -10.37 11.16 3.41
C MET A 402 -11.10 9.98 4.06
N ALA A 403 -10.54 9.43 5.15
CA ALA A 403 -11.17 8.36 5.90
C ALA A 403 -12.54 8.81 6.47
N ARG A 404 -12.61 10.01 7.07
CA ARG A 404 -13.87 10.60 7.58
C ARG A 404 -14.88 10.87 6.49
N LYS A 405 -14.45 11.34 5.31
CA LYS A 405 -15.34 11.57 4.14
C LYS A 405 -15.96 10.27 3.62
N LEU A 406 -15.22 9.16 3.68
CA LEU A 406 -15.68 7.88 3.14
C LEU A 406 -16.44 7.03 4.16
N GLU A 407 -16.21 7.21 5.46
CA GLU A 407 -16.86 6.42 6.49
C GLU A 407 -18.40 6.33 6.38
N PRO A 408 -19.13 7.43 6.10
CA PRO A 408 -20.59 7.36 5.90
C PRO A 408 -21.00 6.58 4.65
N MET A 409 -20.11 6.48 3.66
CA MET A 409 -20.34 5.83 2.36
C MET A 409 -20.00 4.35 2.35
N VAL A 410 -19.30 3.86 3.38
CA VAL A 410 -18.99 2.43 3.51
C VAL A 410 -20.31 1.69 3.78
N GLU A 411 -20.74 0.89 2.82
CA GLU A 411 -21.93 0.05 2.94
C GLU A 411 -21.58 -1.41 3.21
N LYS A 412 -22.37 -2.00 4.12
CA LYS A 412 -22.31 -3.36 4.71
C LYS A 412 -21.44 -3.49 5.96
#